data_AF-A0A0D2Y1Q3-F1
#
_entry.id   AF-A0A0D2Y1Q3-F1
#
_cell.length_a   1.000
_cell.length_b   1.000
_cell.length_c   1.000
_cell.angle_alpha   90.00
_cell.angle_beta   90.00
_cell.angle_gamma   90.00
#
_symmetry.space_group_name_H-M   'P 1'
#
loop_
_entity.id
_entity.type
_entity.pdbx_description
1 polymer ?
#
loop_
_entity_poly.entity_id
_entity_poly.type
_entity_poly.pdbx_seq_one_letter_code
_entity_poly.pdbx_strand_id
1 'polypeptide(L)'
;MARVFLPLQLSSHSESNGSCIMINVSSSGALSVRPGSGSYRTSKLAVLRWTESLQVEYGEQGLLAFCVNPGAIKTKITEGAPEALLSAGSGLVEDI
;
A
#
# COMPACT_ATOMS: atom_id res chain seq x y z
N MET A 1 -3.50 -13.53 -0.66
CA MET A 1 -2.14 -13.65 -0.10
C MET A 1 -2.16 -13.70 1.41
N ALA A 2 -2.62 -12.65 2.13
CA ALA A 2 -2.62 -12.66 3.60
C ALA A 2 -3.32 -13.88 4.24
N ARG A 3 -4.51 -14.27 3.75
CA ARG A 3 -5.22 -15.47 4.26
C ARG A 3 -4.38 -16.76 4.28
N VAL A 4 -3.37 -16.86 3.40
CA VAL A 4 -2.53 -18.05 3.26
C VAL A 4 -1.21 -17.86 4.00
N PHE A 5 -0.55 -16.71 3.82
CA PHE A 5 0.80 -16.50 4.33
C PHE A 5 0.84 -15.96 5.76
N LEU A 6 -0.14 -15.17 6.19
CA LEU A 6 -0.11 -14.53 7.50
C LEU A 6 -0.02 -15.54 8.66
N PRO A 7 -0.83 -16.62 8.71
CA PRO A 7 -0.70 -17.61 9.78
C PRO A 7 0.69 -18.27 9.82
N LEU A 8 1.26 -18.55 8.63
CA LEU A 8 2.57 -19.17 8.50
C LEU A 8 3.71 -18.22 8.88
N GLN A 9 3.60 -16.94 8.54
CA GLN A 9 4.59 -15.93 8.94
C GLN A 9 4.58 -15.70 10.46
N LEU A 10 3.39 -15.67 11.08
CA LEU A 10 3.24 -15.54 12.52
C LEU A 10 3.80 -16.75 13.28
N SER A 11 3.51 -17.98 12.80
CA SER A 11 4.06 -19.18 13.42
C SER A 11 5.58 -19.20 13.33
N SER A 12 6.16 -18.94 12.14
CA SER A 12 7.61 -18.88 11.98
C SER A 12 8.26 -17.78 12.82
N HIS A 13 7.63 -16.61 12.96
CA HIS A 13 8.10 -15.55 13.86
C HIS A 13 8.18 -16.03 15.31
N SER A 14 7.12 -16.68 15.81
CA SER A 14 7.07 -17.16 17.19
C SER A 14 8.08 -18.28 17.50
N GLU A 15 8.40 -19.13 16.51
CA GLU A 15 9.32 -20.27 16.70
C GLU A 15 10.79 -19.88 16.58
N SER A 16 11.11 -18.96 15.66
CA SER A 16 12.49 -18.66 15.26
C SER A 16 12.95 -17.24 15.59
N ASN A 17 12.08 -16.42 16.20
CA ASN A 17 12.28 -14.97 16.37
C ASN A 17 12.60 -14.22 15.05
N GLY A 18 12.23 -14.78 13.89
CA GLY A 18 12.36 -14.14 12.57
C GLY A 18 11.31 -13.05 12.34
N SER A 19 11.50 -12.11 11.41
CA SER A 19 10.55 -10.99 11.24
C SER A 19 9.20 -11.41 10.63
N CYS A 20 8.10 -10.88 11.14
CA CYS A 20 6.77 -10.94 10.52
C CYS A 20 6.40 -9.58 9.92
N ILE A 21 6.73 -9.36 8.65
CA ILE A 21 6.50 -8.08 7.96
C ILE A 21 5.64 -8.31 6.72
N MET A 22 4.61 -7.47 6.55
CA MET A 22 3.76 -7.43 5.36
C MET A 22 3.78 -6.03 4.76
N ILE A 23 4.13 -5.92 3.47
CA ILE A 23 4.12 -4.65 2.74
C ILE A 23 3.11 -4.74 1.61
N ASN A 24 2.08 -3.90 1.67
CA ASN A 24 1.06 -3.79 0.63
C ASN A 24 1.27 -2.51 -0.18
N VAL A 25 0.99 -2.57 -1.48
CA VAL A 25 1.15 -1.42 -2.39
C VAL A 25 -0.22 -0.82 -2.73
N SER A 26 -0.50 0.35 -2.18
CA SER A 26 -1.67 1.16 -2.53
C SER A 26 -1.31 2.16 -3.65
N SER A 27 -1.65 3.45 -3.47
CA SER A 27 -1.38 4.58 -4.36
C SER A 27 -1.67 5.87 -3.59
N SER A 28 -0.91 6.95 -3.84
CA SER A 28 -1.27 8.28 -3.34
C SER A 28 -2.65 8.74 -3.87
N GLY A 29 -3.08 8.20 -5.02
CA GLY A 29 -4.41 8.42 -5.56
C GLY A 29 -5.55 7.91 -4.66
N ALA A 30 -5.29 6.98 -3.73
CA ALA A 30 -6.27 6.54 -2.76
C ALA A 30 -6.66 7.63 -1.74
N LEU A 31 -5.81 8.64 -1.56
CA LEU A 31 -5.97 9.69 -0.56
C LEU A 31 -6.79 10.91 -1.05
N SER A 32 -7.23 10.90 -2.32
CA SER A 32 -8.01 11.99 -2.90
C SER A 32 -9.03 11.48 -3.92
N VAL A 33 -10.16 12.17 -4.03
CA VAL A 33 -11.21 11.86 -5.01
C VAL A 33 -10.97 12.66 -6.29
N ARG A 34 -11.02 12.01 -7.46
CA ARG A 34 -10.95 12.67 -8.77
C ARG A 34 -11.91 12.02 -9.78
N PRO A 35 -12.50 12.78 -10.70
CA PRO A 35 -13.32 12.23 -11.78
C PRO A 35 -12.60 11.16 -12.60
N GLY A 36 -13.35 10.20 -13.16
CA GLY A 36 -12.84 9.20 -14.11
C GLY A 36 -11.97 8.08 -13.55
N SER A 37 -11.70 8.04 -12.23
CA SER A 37 -10.80 7.04 -11.62
C SER A 37 -11.31 6.45 -10.30
N GLY A 38 -12.63 6.52 -10.06
CA GLY A 38 -13.26 6.07 -8.82
C GLY A 38 -12.99 4.60 -8.48
N SER A 39 -13.12 3.69 -9.44
CA SER A 39 -12.87 2.24 -9.21
C SER A 39 -11.44 1.95 -8.76
N TYR A 40 -10.45 2.51 -9.46
CA TYR A 40 -9.03 2.38 -9.11
C TYR A 40 -8.76 2.95 -7.71
N ARG A 41 -9.22 4.18 -7.45
CA ARG A 41 -8.97 4.89 -6.18
C ARG A 41 -9.62 4.18 -5.00
N THR A 42 -10.88 3.77 -5.13
CA THR A 42 -11.58 3.00 -4.09
C THR A 42 -10.90 1.66 -3.84
N SER A 43 -10.48 0.96 -4.89
CA SER A 43 -9.75 -0.32 -4.74
C SER A 43 -8.42 -0.13 -4.01
N LYS A 44 -7.68 0.96 -4.29
CA LYS A 44 -6.43 1.29 -3.61
C LYS A 44 -6.66 1.77 -2.16
N LEU A 45 -7.73 2.51 -1.90
CA LEU A 45 -8.14 2.87 -0.53
C LEU A 45 -8.51 1.63 0.29
N ALA A 46 -9.18 0.65 -0.31
CA ALA A 46 -9.50 -0.61 0.34
C ALA A 46 -8.22 -1.34 0.80
N VAL A 47 -7.18 -1.39 -0.04
CA VAL A 47 -5.88 -1.96 0.34
C VAL A 47 -5.25 -1.21 1.53
N LEU A 48 -5.33 0.13 1.53
CA LEU A 48 -4.80 0.95 2.62
C LEU A 48 -5.51 0.65 3.95
N ARG A 49 -6.84 0.77 3.98
CA ARG A 49 -7.64 0.53 5.19
C ARG A 49 -7.55 -0.92 5.66
N TRP A 50 -7.47 -1.86 4.74
CA TRP A 50 -7.25 -3.26 5.07
C TRP A 50 -5.89 -3.49 5.72
N THR A 51 -4.83 -2.81 5.25
CA THR A 51 -3.50 -2.92 5.85
C THR A 51 -3.47 -2.36 7.28
N GLU A 52 -4.15 -1.24 7.52
CA GLU A 52 -4.33 -0.70 8.88
C GLU A 52 -5.09 -1.68 9.78
N SER A 53 -6.14 -2.32 9.27
CA SER A 53 -6.91 -3.32 10.01
C SER A 53 -6.04 -4.51 10.42
N LEU A 54 -5.19 -5.01 9.50
CA LEU A 54 -4.23 -6.07 9.82
C LEU A 54 -3.25 -5.67 10.93
N GLN A 55 -2.74 -4.43 10.90
CA GLN A 55 -1.83 -3.94 11.95
C GLN A 55 -2.52 -3.93 13.31
N VAL A 56 -3.78 -3.49 13.37
CA VAL A 56 -4.55 -3.45 14.62
C VAL A 56 -4.86 -4.87 15.12
N GLU A 57 -5.27 -5.78 14.24
CA GLU A 57 -5.69 -7.13 14.62
C GLU A 57 -4.52 -8.05 15.02
N TYR A 58 -3.36 -7.90 14.38
CA TYR A 58 -2.24 -8.85 14.51
C TYR A 58 -0.93 -8.22 15.00
N GLY A 59 -0.90 -6.91 15.25
CA GLY A 59 0.30 -6.21 15.69
C GLY A 59 0.88 -6.76 17.01
N GLU A 60 0.01 -7.07 17.97
CA GLU A 60 0.42 -7.69 19.26
C GLU A 60 0.99 -9.11 19.08
N GLN A 61 0.68 -9.77 17.97
CA GLN A 61 1.21 -11.09 17.61
C GLN A 61 2.55 -11.00 16.87
N GLY A 62 3.09 -9.79 16.71
CA GLY A 62 4.39 -9.52 16.08
C GLY A 62 4.32 -9.08 14.61
N LEU A 63 3.13 -8.87 14.03
CA LEU A 63 3.00 -8.36 12.68
C LEU A 63 3.39 -6.87 12.60
N LEU A 64 4.22 -6.54 11.61
CA LEU A 64 4.40 -5.18 11.11
C LEU A 64 3.82 -5.07 9.70
N ALA A 65 2.68 -4.40 9.57
CA ALA A 65 1.98 -4.18 8.31
C ALA A 65 2.16 -2.74 7.83
N PHE A 66 2.79 -2.57 6.67
CA PHE A 66 3.01 -1.27 6.04
C PHE A 66 2.26 -1.16 4.72
N CYS A 67 1.72 0.02 4.45
CA CYS A 67 1.15 0.34 3.15
C CYS A 67 1.98 1.44 2.48
N VAL A 68 2.51 1.14 1.29
CA VAL A 68 3.25 2.13 0.49
C VAL A 68 2.30 2.76 -0.51
N ASN A 69 2.33 4.08 -0.61
CA ASN A 69 1.42 4.88 -1.45
C ASN A 69 2.20 5.65 -2.53
N PRO A 70 2.63 4.99 -3.62
CA PRO A 70 3.39 5.67 -4.67
C PRO A 70 2.59 6.79 -5.33
N GLY A 71 3.32 7.85 -5.71
CA GLY A 71 2.87 8.84 -6.69
C GLY A 71 2.86 8.27 -8.11
N ALA A 72 2.79 9.16 -9.10
CA ALA A 72 2.93 8.76 -10.48
C ALA A 72 4.40 8.37 -10.76
N ILE A 73 4.64 7.11 -11.11
CA ILE A 73 5.97 6.57 -11.40
C ILE A 73 5.96 5.97 -12.80
N LYS A 74 6.99 6.25 -13.60
CA LYS A 74 7.14 5.75 -14.97
C LYS A 74 7.23 4.22 -14.98
N THR A 75 6.12 3.57 -15.26
CA THR A 75 5.95 2.12 -15.40
C THR A 75 4.94 1.82 -16.50
N LYS A 76 4.67 0.54 -16.79
CA LYS A 76 3.61 0.16 -17.73
C LYS A 76 2.20 0.59 -17.28
N ILE A 77 1.96 0.79 -15.98
CA ILE A 77 0.64 1.26 -15.47
C ILE A 77 0.35 2.69 -15.94
N THR A 78 1.40 3.51 -16.10
CA THR A 78 1.29 4.91 -16.54
C THR A 78 1.53 5.07 -18.04
N GLU A 79 1.58 3.97 -18.80
CA GLU A 79 1.74 4.03 -20.25
C GLU A 79 0.49 4.67 -20.88
N GLY A 80 0.69 5.75 -21.65
CA GLY A 80 -0.40 6.57 -22.19
C GLY A 80 -1.04 7.56 -21.20
N ALA A 81 -0.53 7.66 -19.97
CA ALA A 81 -0.95 8.73 -19.07
C ALA A 81 -0.43 10.10 -19.57
N PRO A 82 -1.17 11.19 -19.35
CA PRO A 82 -0.70 12.54 -19.67
C PRO A 82 0.63 12.82 -18.97
N GLU A 83 1.58 13.43 -19.67
CA GLU A 83 2.92 13.72 -19.14
C GLU A 83 2.87 14.59 -17.88
N ALA A 84 1.89 15.50 -17.80
CA ALA A 84 1.59 16.31 -16.62
C ALA A 84 1.33 15.48 -15.35
N LEU A 85 0.82 14.24 -15.48
CA LEU A 85 0.58 13.35 -14.35
C LEU A 85 1.90 12.78 -13.80
N LEU A 86 2.87 12.52 -14.68
CA LEU A 86 4.20 12.02 -14.31
C LEU A 86 5.09 13.13 -13.74
N SER A 87 4.93 14.37 -14.21
CA SER A 87 5.66 15.53 -13.67
C SER A 87 5.08 16.07 -12.36
N ALA A 88 3.78 15.89 -12.11
CA ALA A 88 3.16 16.31 -10.85
C ALA A 88 3.65 15.53 -9.61
N GLY A 89 4.35 14.41 -9.80
CA GLY A 89 4.95 13.63 -8.71
C GLY A 89 6.12 14.33 -8.00
N SER A 90 6.75 15.35 -8.62
CA SER A 90 7.88 16.08 -8.03
C SER A 90 7.47 17.21 -7.08
N GLY A 91 6.24 17.75 -7.21
CA GLY A 91 5.80 18.92 -6.45
C GLY A 91 5.33 18.64 -5.02
N LEU A 92 5.10 17.38 -4.64
CA LEU A 92 4.66 17.02 -3.27
C LEU A 92 5.82 16.75 -2.30
N VAL A 93 7.07 16.79 -2.78
CA VAL A 93 8.27 16.57 -1.96
C VAL A 93 8.96 17.91 -1.61
N GLU A 94 8.52 19.03 -2.20
CA GLU A 94 9.10 20.35 -1.93
C GLU A 94 8.41 21.11 -0.77
N ASP A 95 7.30 20.58 -0.23
CA ASP A 95 6.51 21.21 0.85
C ASP A 95 6.61 20.48 2.21
N ILE A 96 7.69 19.71 2.45
CA ILE A 96 8.06 19.14 3.76
C ILE A 96 9.51 19.48 4.06
#